data_AF-A0A5N4DUU8-F1
#
_entry.id   AF-A0A5N4DUU8-F1
#
_cell.length_a   1.000
_cell.length_b   1.000
_cell.length_c   1.000
_cell.angle_alpha   90.00
_cell.angle_beta   90.00
_cell.angle_gamma   90.00
#
_symmetry.space_group_name_H-M   'P 1'
#
loop_
_entity.id
_entity.type
_entity.pdbx_description
1 polymer ?
#
loop_
_entity_poly.entity_id
_entity_poly.type
_entity_poly.pdbx_seq_one_letter_code
_entity_poly.pdbx_strand_id
1 'polypeptide(L)'
;MLKWLQTSKGKFGIWQRHYRVADRLGAESRRGGRASGPAFTSGSEDKFPAQFLRSLSTETAFSSTMPMILGYWDIRGLAHAIRLLLEYTGSDYEEKRYTMGDAPDYDRSHWLNEKFKLGLDFPNLPYLIDGAHRLTQSNAIVRYIARKHNMCGETEEEKIRVDVFENQAMDVRFQMVRLCYSPDFEKLKSDFLEEIPGIMKLFSEFLGKRTWFAGDKLTFVDFLAYDVLDVYRIFEPKCLDEFPNLKDFMSCFEGLKKISAYMKSSRFLPNPPFSKMAMWGNK
;
A
#
# COMPACT_ATOMS: atom_id res chain seq x y z
N MET A 1 33.46 -25.24 -6.04
CA MET A 1 32.50 -24.37 -6.77
C MET A 1 31.66 -25.10 -7.83
N LEU A 2 31.72 -26.43 -7.96
CA LEU A 2 30.90 -27.19 -8.95
C LEU A 2 30.00 -28.29 -8.35
N LYS A 3 29.89 -28.40 -7.02
CA LYS A 3 29.00 -29.36 -6.34
C LYS A 3 27.67 -28.78 -5.84
N TRP A 4 27.44 -27.47 -6.02
CA TRP A 4 26.21 -26.78 -5.58
C TRP A 4 25.18 -26.58 -6.72
N LEU A 5 25.56 -26.85 -7.97
CA LEU A 5 24.71 -26.64 -9.16
C LEU A 5 23.80 -27.83 -9.51
N GLN A 6 23.86 -28.95 -8.76
CA GLN A 6 23.08 -30.15 -9.06
C GLN A 6 21.90 -30.42 -8.12
N THR A 7 21.78 -29.74 -6.98
CA THR A 7 20.69 -29.98 -6.01
C THR A 7 19.56 -28.95 -6.04
N SER A 8 19.65 -27.91 -6.87
CA SER A 8 18.67 -26.81 -6.92
C SER A 8 17.67 -26.87 -8.07
N LYS A 9 17.70 -27.92 -8.91
CA LYS A 9 16.79 -28.06 -10.08
C LYS A 9 15.32 -28.34 -9.72
N GLY A 10 14.98 -28.54 -8.44
CA GLY A 10 13.62 -28.86 -7.99
C GLY A 10 12.87 -27.73 -7.25
N LYS A 11 13.53 -26.64 -6.84
CA LYS A 11 12.93 -25.63 -5.93
C LYS A 11 12.76 -24.22 -6.52
N PHE A 12 12.95 -24.05 -7.83
CA PHE A 12 12.78 -22.77 -8.54
C PHE A 12 11.58 -22.74 -9.51
N GLY A 13 10.67 -23.72 -9.41
CA GLY A 13 9.60 -23.95 -10.39
C GLY A 13 8.40 -23.00 -10.34
N ILE A 14 8.29 -22.13 -9.32
CA ILE A 14 7.11 -21.27 -9.12
C ILE A 14 7.31 -19.87 -9.73
N TRP A 15 8.54 -19.43 -9.94
CA TRP A 15 8.85 -18.07 -10.41
C TRP A 15 8.89 -17.90 -11.95
N GLN A 16 8.94 -18.99 -12.74
CA GLN A 16 9.15 -18.88 -14.19
C GLN A 16 7.89 -19.01 -15.07
N ARG A 17 6.67 -19.11 -14.51
CA ARG A 17 5.46 -19.26 -15.34
C ARG A 17 4.82 -17.96 -15.86
N HIS A 18 5.35 -16.77 -15.53
CA HIS A 18 4.69 -15.50 -15.87
C HIS A 18 5.38 -14.62 -16.94
N TYR A 19 6.45 -15.08 -17.60
CA TYR A 19 7.17 -14.27 -18.62
C TYR A 19 7.23 -14.92 -20.01
N ARG A 20 6.08 -15.37 -20.55
CA ARG A 20 5.95 -15.70 -21.98
C ARG A 20 4.63 -15.23 -22.58
N VAL A 21 4.36 -13.92 -22.53
CA VAL A 21 3.42 -13.26 -23.45
C VAL A 21 3.86 -11.81 -23.70
N ALA A 22 5.09 -11.60 -24.16
CA ALA A 22 5.59 -10.26 -24.52
C ALA A 22 6.53 -10.25 -25.72
N ASP A 23 6.39 -11.21 -26.65
CA ASP A 23 7.21 -11.30 -27.88
C ASP A 23 6.38 -11.24 -29.19
N ARG A 24 5.14 -10.74 -29.12
CA ARG A 24 4.40 -10.37 -30.33
C ARG A 24 3.64 -9.09 -30.04
N LEU A 25 4.21 -7.98 -30.50
CA LEU A 25 3.57 -6.74 -30.95
C LEU A 25 4.68 -5.68 -31.04
N GLY A 26 5.52 -5.82 -32.05
CA GLY A 26 6.70 -4.97 -32.26
C GLY A 26 7.06 -4.90 -33.73
N ALA A 27 6.09 -4.58 -34.58
CA ALA A 27 6.34 -4.18 -35.96
C ALA A 27 5.18 -3.30 -36.43
N GLU A 28 5.53 -2.26 -37.19
CA GLU A 28 4.64 -1.37 -37.97
C GLU A 28 4.07 -0.13 -37.26
N SER A 29 4.83 0.98 -37.29
CA SER A 29 4.63 2.02 -38.31
C SER A 29 5.39 3.31 -37.95
N ARG A 30 6.50 3.54 -38.65
CA ARG A 30 7.14 4.86 -38.79
C ARG A 30 6.82 5.38 -40.18
N ARG A 31 5.93 6.36 -40.31
CA ARG A 31 5.83 7.42 -41.34
C ARG A 31 4.88 8.46 -40.75
N GLY A 32 5.06 9.76 -40.76
CA GLY A 32 5.99 10.71 -41.37
C GLY A 32 5.39 12.11 -41.12
N GLY A 33 6.11 13.17 -41.49
CA GLY A 33 5.50 14.50 -41.69
C GLY A 33 5.97 15.59 -40.74
N ARG A 34 7.03 16.28 -41.17
CA ARG A 34 7.46 17.59 -40.68
C ARG A 34 6.62 18.65 -41.42
N ALA A 35 6.03 19.60 -40.71
CA ALA A 35 5.50 20.82 -41.30
C ALA A 35 5.74 22.00 -40.35
N SER A 36 6.21 23.10 -40.93
CA SER A 36 6.74 24.29 -40.28
C SER A 36 5.87 25.51 -40.55
N GLY A 37 5.66 26.32 -39.51
CA GLY A 37 5.43 27.77 -39.56
C GLY A 37 3.97 28.26 -39.35
N PRO A 38 3.74 29.55 -39.05
CA PRO A 38 4.68 30.60 -38.63
C PRO A 38 4.35 31.21 -37.25
N ALA A 39 5.29 32.00 -36.75
CA ALA A 39 5.18 32.87 -35.60
C ALA A 39 4.18 34.01 -35.82
N PHE A 40 3.47 34.41 -34.76
CA PHE A 40 2.75 35.68 -34.71
C PHE A 40 3.14 36.45 -33.45
N THR A 41 3.18 37.76 -33.64
CA THR A 41 3.90 38.77 -32.88
C THR A 41 3.17 39.29 -31.64
N SER A 42 3.98 39.86 -30.75
CA SER A 42 3.70 40.74 -29.61
C SER A 42 2.49 41.68 -29.73
N GLY A 43 1.75 41.83 -28.63
CA GLY A 43 0.72 42.87 -28.46
C GLY A 43 0.36 43.12 -27.00
N SER A 44 0.84 44.26 -26.50
CA SER A 44 0.31 45.14 -25.43
C SER A 44 -0.06 44.58 -24.05
N GLU A 45 0.75 45.02 -23.07
CA GLU A 45 0.39 45.25 -21.67
C GLU A 45 -0.83 46.16 -21.55
N ASP A 46 -1.86 45.72 -20.81
CA ASP A 46 -2.86 46.62 -20.25
C ASP A 46 -2.82 46.55 -18.72
N LYS A 47 -2.38 47.68 -18.15
CA LYS A 47 -2.28 47.97 -16.72
C LYS A 47 -3.68 48.23 -16.16
N PHE A 48 -4.13 47.41 -15.21
CA PHE A 48 -5.22 47.81 -14.31
C PHE A 48 -4.64 48.54 -13.08
N PRO A 49 -5.18 49.71 -12.70
CA PRO A 49 -4.62 50.52 -11.63
C PRO A 49 -4.86 49.88 -10.26
N ALA A 50 -3.77 49.76 -9.50
CA ALA A 50 -3.76 49.41 -8.09
C ALA A 50 -4.32 50.57 -7.26
N GLN A 51 -5.62 50.55 -6.96
CA GLN A 51 -6.19 51.36 -5.88
C GLN A 51 -7.58 50.83 -5.48
N PHE A 52 -7.59 49.81 -4.63
CA PHE A 52 -8.65 49.62 -3.62
C PHE A 52 -8.09 48.74 -2.50
N LEU A 53 -7.17 49.31 -1.72
CA LEU A 53 -6.86 48.79 -0.40
C LEU A 53 -8.01 49.16 0.52
N ARG A 54 -8.62 48.17 1.18
CA ARG A 54 -8.62 47.97 2.64
C ARG A 54 -9.93 47.34 3.14
N SER A 55 -9.74 46.44 4.10
CA SER A 55 -10.71 45.84 5.04
C SER A 55 -11.65 44.76 4.53
N LEU A 56 -11.16 43.52 4.54
CA LEU A 56 -11.86 42.39 5.16
C LEU A 56 -10.76 41.55 5.84
N SER A 57 -10.55 41.80 7.13
CA SER A 57 -10.82 40.82 8.19
C SER A 57 -9.98 39.55 8.04
N THR A 58 -9.03 39.42 8.97
CA THR A 58 -8.45 38.15 9.40
C THR A 58 -9.58 37.21 9.83
N GLU A 59 -10.20 36.54 8.87
CA GLU A 59 -10.82 35.25 9.11
C GLU A 59 -9.72 34.22 8.92
N THR A 60 -9.29 33.64 10.03
CA THR A 60 -8.81 32.26 10.05
C THR A 60 -9.92 31.41 9.45
N ALA A 61 -9.92 31.26 8.13
CA ALA A 61 -10.69 30.25 7.46
C ALA A 61 -10.09 28.91 7.90
N PHE A 62 -10.61 28.36 9.00
CA PHE A 62 -10.74 26.92 9.11
C PHE A 62 -11.61 26.52 7.92
N SER A 63 -10.98 26.32 6.77
CA SER A 63 -11.60 25.56 5.69
C SER A 63 -11.92 24.22 6.32
N SER A 64 -13.18 24.01 6.67
CA SER A 64 -13.70 22.70 7.06
C SER A 64 -13.66 21.83 5.81
N THR A 65 -12.46 21.42 5.41
CA THR A 65 -12.27 20.39 4.42
C THR A 65 -12.97 19.17 4.99
N MET A 66 -13.99 18.67 4.29
CA MET A 66 -14.68 17.47 4.73
C MET A 66 -13.66 16.36 5.02
N PRO A 67 -13.90 15.53 6.04
CA PRO A 67 -13.00 14.44 6.36
C PRO A 67 -12.81 13.55 5.13
N MET A 68 -11.60 13.00 4.97
CA MET A 68 -11.36 12.00 3.94
C MET A 68 -12.23 10.77 4.21
N ILE A 69 -12.72 10.09 3.17
CA ILE A 69 -13.48 8.84 3.34
C ILE A 69 -12.63 7.67 2.85
N LEU A 70 -12.24 6.78 3.76
CA LEU A 70 -11.63 5.50 3.44
C LEU A 70 -12.72 4.43 3.33
N GLY A 71 -12.85 3.83 2.16
CA GLY A 71 -13.77 2.70 1.93
C GLY A 71 -13.04 1.37 1.90
N TYR A 72 -13.43 0.43 2.75
CA TYR A 72 -12.93 -0.95 2.71
C TYR A 72 -13.90 -1.94 3.36
N TRP A 73 -13.61 -3.23 3.24
CA TRP A 73 -14.29 -4.24 4.03
C TRP A 73 -13.99 -4.06 5.53
N ASP A 74 -14.91 -4.47 6.39
CA ASP A 74 -14.76 -4.50 7.86
C ASP A 74 -13.84 -5.64 8.31
N ILE A 75 -12.62 -5.62 7.79
CA ILE A 75 -11.50 -6.52 8.08
C ILE A 75 -10.22 -5.70 8.06
N ARG A 76 -9.11 -6.26 8.54
CA ARG A 76 -7.76 -5.68 8.41
C ARG A 76 -7.39 -5.49 6.92
N GLY A 77 -7.20 -6.60 6.21
CA GLY A 77 -6.88 -6.69 4.78
C GLY A 77 -5.88 -5.64 4.26
N LEU A 78 -6.12 -5.16 3.03
CA LEU A 78 -5.26 -4.19 2.34
C LEU A 78 -5.34 -2.76 2.91
N ALA A 79 -6.32 -2.47 3.77
CA ALA A 79 -6.51 -1.14 4.33
C ALA A 79 -5.68 -0.89 5.60
N HIS A 80 -5.04 -1.90 6.18
CA HIS A 80 -4.36 -1.75 7.46
C HIS A 80 -3.24 -0.71 7.43
N ALA A 81 -2.34 -0.78 6.44
CA ALA A 81 -1.28 0.22 6.25
C ALA A 81 -1.85 1.64 6.01
N ILE A 82 -3.00 1.75 5.31
CA ILE A 82 -3.67 3.03 5.05
C ILE A 82 -4.20 3.63 6.36
N ARG A 83 -4.92 2.84 7.17
CA ARG A 83 -5.45 3.27 8.47
C ARG A 83 -4.33 3.74 9.39
N LEU A 84 -3.26 2.95 9.50
CA LEU A 84 -2.08 3.32 10.30
C LEU A 84 -1.45 4.63 9.82
N LEU A 85 -1.35 4.83 8.50
CA LEU A 85 -0.76 6.05 7.92
C LEU A 85 -1.65 7.28 8.15
N LEU A 86 -2.97 7.15 8.02
CA LEU A 86 -3.92 8.22 8.34
C LEU A 86 -3.82 8.64 9.82
N GLU A 87 -3.78 7.66 10.73
CA GLU A 87 -3.62 7.91 12.17
C GLU A 87 -2.26 8.55 12.49
N TYR A 88 -1.17 8.05 11.89
CA TYR A 88 0.17 8.65 12.08
C TYR A 88 0.26 10.09 11.57
N THR A 89 -0.32 10.37 10.41
CA THR A 89 -0.34 11.72 9.85
C THR A 89 -1.28 12.65 10.62
N GLY A 90 -2.19 12.11 11.44
CA GLY A 90 -3.22 12.89 12.11
C GLY A 90 -4.25 13.43 11.11
N SER A 91 -4.46 12.69 10.03
CA SER A 91 -5.43 13.01 8.99
C SER A 91 -6.84 12.93 9.56
N ASP A 92 -7.69 13.90 9.21
CA ASP A 92 -9.12 13.83 9.50
C ASP A 92 -9.81 12.92 8.48
N TYR A 93 -10.36 11.80 8.95
CA TYR A 93 -10.97 10.81 8.08
C TYR A 93 -12.11 10.04 8.77
N GLU A 94 -13.08 9.64 7.95
CA GLU A 94 -14.11 8.68 8.29
C GLU A 94 -13.88 7.38 7.51
N GLU A 95 -14.38 6.27 8.05
CA GLU A 95 -14.26 4.96 7.42
C GLU A 95 -15.64 4.41 7.02
N LYS A 96 -15.84 4.20 5.73
CA LYS A 96 -16.97 3.46 5.20
C LYS A 96 -16.62 1.97 5.18
N ARG A 97 -17.09 1.25 6.20
CA ARG A 97 -16.89 -0.19 6.35
C ARG A 97 -18.01 -0.97 5.68
N TYR A 98 -17.65 -1.79 4.71
CA TYR A 98 -18.57 -2.74 4.07
C TYR A 98 -18.51 -4.08 4.78
N THR A 99 -19.65 -4.70 5.03
CA THR A 99 -19.74 -6.02 5.67
C THR A 99 -20.03 -7.06 4.60
N MET A 100 -19.33 -8.19 4.67
CA MET A 100 -19.63 -9.38 3.88
C MET A 100 -20.58 -10.28 4.68
N GLY A 101 -21.63 -10.79 4.05
CA GLY A 101 -22.53 -11.78 4.62
C GLY A 101 -21.82 -13.07 5.02
N ASP A 102 -22.50 -13.92 5.78
CA ASP A 102 -21.95 -15.20 6.21
C ASP A 102 -22.01 -16.27 5.11
N ALA A 103 -21.30 -17.37 5.34
CA ALA A 103 -21.34 -18.54 4.48
C ALA A 103 -22.76 -19.15 4.46
N PRO A 104 -23.17 -19.80 3.35
CA PRO A 104 -22.38 -20.04 2.14
C PRO A 104 -22.45 -18.90 1.10
N ASP A 105 -23.34 -17.93 1.29
CA ASP A 105 -23.68 -16.95 0.26
C ASP A 105 -22.64 -15.82 0.15
N TYR A 106 -22.00 -15.47 1.27
CA TYR A 106 -21.01 -14.39 1.36
C TYR A 106 -21.48 -13.09 0.72
N ASP A 107 -22.72 -12.67 1.01
CA ASP A 107 -23.36 -11.52 0.36
C ASP A 107 -22.46 -10.27 0.38
N ARG A 108 -22.34 -9.62 -0.77
CA ARG A 108 -21.51 -8.43 -0.99
C ARG A 108 -22.34 -7.20 -1.35
N SER A 109 -23.66 -7.28 -1.23
CA SER A 109 -24.60 -6.23 -1.64
C SER A 109 -24.28 -4.86 -1.04
N HIS A 110 -23.81 -4.79 0.21
CA HIS A 110 -23.34 -3.57 0.87
C HIS A 110 -22.35 -2.77 0.00
N TRP A 111 -21.38 -3.44 -0.62
CA TRP A 111 -20.45 -2.80 -1.54
C TRP A 111 -21.02 -2.69 -2.95
N LEU A 112 -21.57 -3.77 -3.49
CA LEU A 112 -21.99 -3.84 -4.89
C LEU A 112 -23.07 -2.80 -5.24
N ASN A 113 -23.92 -2.43 -4.28
CA ASN A 113 -24.96 -1.42 -4.44
C ASN A 113 -24.42 0.02 -4.55
N GLU A 114 -23.22 0.28 -4.06
CA GLU A 114 -22.56 1.60 -4.07
C GLU A 114 -21.41 1.68 -5.09
N LYS A 115 -20.82 0.54 -5.48
CA LYS A 115 -19.58 0.43 -6.27
C LYS A 115 -19.46 1.42 -7.42
N PHE A 116 -20.50 1.57 -8.23
CA PHE A 116 -20.49 2.41 -9.43
C PHE A 116 -21.10 3.81 -9.23
N LYS A 117 -21.41 4.20 -8.00
CA LYS A 117 -22.06 5.48 -7.64
C LYS A 117 -21.10 6.49 -7.00
N LEU A 118 -19.86 6.11 -6.77
CA LEU A 118 -18.88 6.91 -6.02
C LEU A 118 -17.98 7.80 -6.89
N GLY A 119 -18.11 7.71 -8.23
CA GLY A 119 -17.27 8.46 -9.17
C GLY A 119 -15.81 7.99 -9.20
N LEU A 120 -15.54 6.71 -8.90
CA LEU A 120 -14.21 6.12 -9.00
C LEU A 120 -13.92 5.74 -10.47
N ASP A 121 -12.73 6.08 -10.99
CA ASP A 121 -12.32 5.70 -12.35
C ASP A 121 -12.24 4.18 -12.54
N PHE A 122 -11.64 3.50 -11.55
CA PHE A 122 -11.55 2.04 -11.48
C PHE A 122 -12.18 1.55 -10.17
N PRO A 123 -13.51 1.34 -10.11
CA PRO A 123 -14.22 1.01 -8.88
C PRO A 123 -13.68 -0.25 -8.18
N ASN A 124 -13.05 -0.07 -7.02
CA ASN A 124 -12.42 -1.14 -6.27
C ASN A 124 -12.31 -0.79 -4.77
N LEU A 125 -11.93 -1.77 -3.96
CA LEU A 125 -11.61 -1.60 -2.54
C LEU A 125 -10.12 -1.98 -2.29
N PRO A 126 -9.36 -1.19 -1.51
CA PRO A 126 -9.77 0.06 -0.86
C PRO A 126 -9.91 1.23 -1.86
N TYR A 127 -10.73 2.20 -1.47
CA TYR A 127 -10.78 3.52 -2.09
C TYR A 127 -10.55 4.62 -1.06
N LEU A 128 -10.06 5.78 -1.50
CA LEU A 128 -9.98 7.01 -0.71
C LEU A 128 -10.66 8.15 -1.47
N ILE A 129 -11.54 8.86 -0.79
CA ILE A 129 -12.19 10.08 -1.28
C ILE A 129 -11.69 11.26 -0.46
N ASP A 130 -11.18 12.29 -1.13
CA ASP A 130 -10.63 13.49 -0.49
C ASP A 130 -10.93 14.72 -1.35
N GLY A 131 -11.97 15.47 -0.97
CA GLY A 131 -12.49 16.58 -1.78
C GLY A 131 -12.89 16.11 -3.18
N ALA A 132 -12.19 16.59 -4.22
CA ALA A 132 -12.40 16.19 -5.60
C ALA A 132 -11.63 14.91 -5.99
N HIS A 133 -10.66 14.47 -5.19
CA HIS A 133 -9.85 13.29 -5.49
C HIS A 133 -10.61 12.00 -5.18
N ARG A 134 -10.50 11.04 -6.10
CA ARG A 134 -11.14 9.72 -6.06
C ARG A 134 -10.09 8.68 -6.42
N LEU A 135 -9.57 7.97 -5.42
CA LEU A 135 -8.43 7.08 -5.56
C LEU A 135 -8.85 5.63 -5.29
N THR A 136 -8.33 4.70 -6.08
CA THR A 136 -8.32 3.27 -5.78
C THR A 136 -6.89 2.74 -5.88
N GLN A 137 -6.67 1.45 -5.55
CA GLN A 137 -5.36 0.82 -5.36
C GLN A 137 -4.67 1.25 -4.07
N SER A 138 -4.40 0.29 -3.18
CA SER A 138 -3.82 0.56 -1.86
C SER A 138 -2.49 1.32 -1.93
N ASN A 139 -1.61 0.94 -2.87
CA ASN A 139 -0.30 1.58 -3.07
C ASN A 139 -0.44 3.04 -3.55
N ALA A 140 -1.38 3.31 -4.46
CA ALA A 140 -1.64 4.68 -4.91
C ALA A 140 -2.20 5.55 -3.77
N ILE A 141 -3.07 4.99 -2.93
CA ILE A 141 -3.64 5.67 -1.76
C ILE A 141 -2.55 6.00 -0.73
N VAL A 142 -1.71 5.04 -0.33
CA VAL A 142 -0.62 5.33 0.63
C VAL A 142 0.38 6.33 0.06
N ARG A 143 0.72 6.26 -1.24
CA ARG A 143 1.59 7.25 -1.89
C ARG A 143 0.94 8.64 -1.94
N TYR A 144 -0.36 8.73 -2.16
CA TYR A 144 -1.08 10.01 -2.13
C TYR A 144 -1.01 10.68 -0.76
N ILE A 145 -1.31 9.94 0.30
CA ILE A 145 -1.19 10.44 1.68
C ILE A 145 0.27 10.81 1.97
N ALA A 146 1.22 9.92 1.63
CA ALA A 146 2.64 10.15 1.87
C ALA A 146 3.17 11.43 1.22
N ARG A 147 2.75 11.75 -0.01
CA ARG A 147 3.15 12.99 -0.70
C ARG A 147 2.68 14.24 0.02
N LYS A 148 1.52 14.21 0.68
CA LYS A 148 1.02 15.34 1.48
C LYS A 148 1.85 15.61 2.73
N HIS A 149 2.65 14.63 3.15
CA HIS A 149 3.42 14.68 4.41
C HIS A 149 4.94 14.45 4.21
N ASN A 150 5.44 14.53 2.97
CA ASN A 150 6.85 14.30 2.63
C ASN A 150 7.41 12.93 3.08
N MET A 151 6.61 11.87 2.95
CA MET A 151 6.95 10.51 3.41
C MET A 151 7.29 9.54 2.27
N CYS A 152 7.84 10.01 1.14
CA CYS A 152 8.10 9.21 -0.07
C CYS A 152 9.59 8.88 -0.33
N GLY A 153 10.50 9.25 0.56
CA GLY A 153 11.94 9.29 0.30
C GLY A 153 12.33 10.62 -0.37
N GLU A 154 13.47 11.16 0.05
CA GLU A 154 13.95 12.48 -0.37
C GLU A 154 15.08 12.33 -1.41
N THR A 155 16.06 11.46 -1.14
CA THR A 155 17.16 11.18 -2.07
C THR A 155 16.78 10.12 -3.10
N GLU A 156 17.58 10.02 -4.17
CA GLU A 156 17.38 8.99 -5.18
C GLU A 156 17.54 7.58 -4.60
N GLU A 157 18.50 7.39 -3.70
CA GLU A 157 18.71 6.11 -3.00
C GLU A 157 17.50 5.73 -2.13
N GLU A 158 16.91 6.69 -1.43
CA GLU A 158 15.70 6.44 -0.63
C GLU A 158 14.51 6.10 -1.52
N LYS A 159 14.35 6.79 -2.66
CA LYS A 159 13.29 6.51 -3.64
C LYS A 159 13.43 5.12 -4.24
N ILE A 160 14.64 4.73 -4.65
CA ILE A 160 14.93 3.38 -5.14
C ILE A 160 14.53 2.34 -4.08
N ARG A 161 14.89 2.57 -2.81
CA ARG A 161 14.54 1.65 -1.73
C ARG A 161 13.03 1.57 -1.50
N VAL A 162 12.35 2.72 -1.53
CA VAL A 162 10.88 2.82 -1.44
C VAL A 162 10.23 2.02 -2.56
N ASP A 163 10.65 2.22 -3.80
CA ASP A 163 10.03 1.58 -4.97
C ASP A 163 10.28 0.07 -4.99
N VAL A 164 11.51 -0.38 -4.71
CA VAL A 164 11.84 -1.80 -4.63
C VAL A 164 11.04 -2.46 -3.51
N PHE A 165 11.02 -1.85 -2.32
CA PHE A 165 10.39 -2.48 -1.17
C PHE A 165 8.86 -2.48 -1.27
N GLU A 166 8.22 -1.42 -1.79
CA GLU A 166 6.77 -1.40 -2.00
C GLU A 166 6.31 -2.59 -2.85
N ASN A 167 7.02 -2.86 -3.95
CA ASN A 167 6.68 -3.95 -4.85
C ASN A 167 6.99 -5.32 -4.22
N GLN A 168 8.14 -5.46 -3.56
CA GLN A 168 8.50 -6.70 -2.86
C GLN A 168 7.51 -7.03 -1.72
N ALA A 169 7.08 -6.04 -0.95
CA ALA A 169 6.09 -6.21 0.11
C ALA A 169 4.74 -6.66 -0.46
N MET A 170 4.36 -6.17 -1.65
CA MET A 170 3.14 -6.61 -2.33
C MET A 170 3.22 -8.06 -2.80
N ASP A 171 4.36 -8.48 -3.37
CA ASP A 171 4.57 -9.87 -3.78
C ASP A 171 4.50 -10.83 -2.59
N VAL A 172 5.19 -10.52 -1.49
CA VAL A 172 5.18 -11.32 -0.25
C VAL A 172 3.77 -11.38 0.35
N ARG A 173 3.05 -10.26 0.37
CA ARG A 173 1.64 -10.24 0.79
C ARG A 173 0.78 -11.18 -0.05
N PHE A 174 0.90 -11.11 -1.38
CA PHE A 174 0.08 -11.96 -2.25
C PHE A 174 0.45 -13.44 -2.17
N GLN A 175 1.68 -13.79 -1.80
CA GLN A 175 2.04 -15.18 -1.47
C GLN A 175 1.23 -15.68 -0.26
N MET A 176 1.17 -14.92 0.84
CA MET A 176 0.34 -15.25 2.00
C MET A 176 -1.16 -15.33 1.65
N VAL A 177 -1.67 -14.36 0.87
CA VAL A 177 -3.07 -14.36 0.41
C VAL A 177 -3.38 -15.63 -0.40
N ARG A 178 -2.51 -16.02 -1.33
CA ARG A 178 -2.72 -17.23 -2.15
C ARG A 178 -2.80 -18.49 -1.29
N LEU A 179 -1.95 -18.59 -0.27
CA LEU A 179 -2.00 -19.71 0.68
C LEU A 179 -3.32 -19.69 1.46
N CYS A 180 -3.64 -18.59 2.14
CA CYS A 180 -4.77 -18.51 3.07
C CYS A 180 -6.15 -18.61 2.41
N TYR A 181 -6.26 -18.33 1.10
CA TYR A 181 -7.49 -18.51 0.33
C TYR A 181 -7.54 -19.82 -0.48
N SER A 182 -6.47 -20.63 -0.45
CA SER A 182 -6.45 -21.91 -1.15
C SER A 182 -7.31 -22.95 -0.42
N PRO A 183 -8.20 -23.69 -1.10
CA PRO A 183 -8.91 -24.82 -0.49
C PRO A 183 -7.97 -25.94 -0.03
N ASP A 184 -6.74 -25.98 -0.56
CA ASP A 184 -5.68 -26.91 -0.16
C ASP A 184 -4.75 -26.34 0.94
N PHE A 185 -5.19 -25.30 1.68
CA PHE A 185 -4.41 -24.63 2.72
C PHE A 185 -3.64 -25.60 3.64
N GLU A 186 -4.32 -26.60 4.20
CA GLU A 186 -3.71 -27.56 5.13
C GLU A 186 -2.58 -28.39 4.50
N LYS A 187 -2.61 -28.62 3.19
CA LYS A 187 -1.55 -29.35 2.46
C LYS A 187 -0.36 -28.45 2.12
N LEU A 188 -0.62 -27.18 1.84
CA LEU A 188 0.38 -26.21 1.39
C LEU A 188 1.10 -25.52 2.56
N LYS A 189 0.49 -25.53 3.75
CA LYS A 189 0.98 -24.80 4.93
C LYS A 189 2.39 -25.21 5.34
N SER A 190 2.71 -26.50 5.37
CA SER A 190 4.04 -26.97 5.80
C SER A 190 5.16 -26.42 4.92
N ASP A 191 4.99 -26.51 3.61
CA ASP A 191 5.99 -26.05 2.64
C ASP A 191 6.16 -24.53 2.74
N PHE A 192 5.06 -23.79 2.93
CA PHE A 192 5.12 -22.36 3.12
C PHE A 192 5.85 -21.95 4.41
N LEU A 193 5.63 -22.67 5.52
CA LEU A 193 6.35 -22.43 6.78
C LEU A 193 7.87 -22.60 6.61
N GLU A 194 8.34 -23.52 5.76
CA GLU A 194 9.76 -23.68 5.44
C GLU A 194 10.33 -22.50 4.62
N GLU A 195 9.49 -21.79 3.86
CA GLU A 195 9.91 -20.63 3.06
C GLU A 195 10.00 -19.33 3.88
N ILE A 196 9.23 -19.21 4.98
CA ILE A 196 9.16 -17.98 5.80
C ILE A 196 10.53 -17.47 6.25
N PRO A 197 11.46 -18.28 6.79
CA PRO A 197 12.77 -17.79 7.22
C PRO A 197 13.56 -17.16 6.07
N GLY A 198 13.44 -17.69 4.85
CA GLY A 198 14.08 -17.12 3.66
C GLY A 198 13.53 -15.74 3.32
N ILE A 199 12.21 -15.55 3.41
CA ILE A 199 11.55 -14.26 3.18
C ILE A 199 11.99 -13.24 4.25
N MET A 200 11.94 -13.62 5.54
CA MET A 200 12.31 -12.74 6.65
C MET A 200 13.79 -12.35 6.59
N LYS A 201 14.66 -13.28 6.17
CA LYS A 201 16.08 -13.00 5.95
C LYS A 201 16.30 -11.90 4.90
N LEU A 202 15.60 -11.95 3.77
CA LEU A 202 15.73 -10.92 2.73
C LEU A 202 15.27 -9.54 3.24
N PHE A 203 14.20 -9.49 4.03
CA PHE A 203 13.72 -8.23 4.63
C PHE A 203 14.71 -7.70 5.67
N SER A 204 15.26 -8.59 6.51
CA SER A 204 16.27 -8.28 7.52
C SER A 204 17.56 -7.74 6.88
N GLU A 205 18.06 -8.40 5.82
CA GLU A 205 19.24 -7.95 5.07
C GLU A 205 19.00 -6.60 4.38
N PHE A 206 17.82 -6.41 3.80
CA PHE A 206 17.46 -5.16 3.15
C PHE A 206 17.38 -4.00 4.14
N LEU A 207 16.74 -4.19 5.32
CA LEU A 207 16.71 -3.20 6.40
C LEU A 207 18.14 -2.91 6.89
N GLY A 208 18.91 -3.96 7.16
CA GLY A 208 20.28 -3.89 7.64
C GLY A 208 20.35 -3.25 9.03
N LYS A 209 21.13 -2.17 9.14
CA LYS A 209 21.33 -1.40 10.39
C LYS A 209 20.43 -0.16 10.52
N ARG A 210 19.55 0.07 9.54
CA ARG A 210 18.69 1.26 9.51
C ARG A 210 17.54 1.10 10.48
N THR A 211 17.01 2.23 10.95
CA THR A 211 15.77 2.24 11.72
C THR A 211 14.55 2.00 10.83
N TRP A 212 14.55 2.59 9.63
CA TRP A 212 13.45 2.50 8.66
C TRP A 212 13.92 1.91 7.33
N PHE A 213 12.99 1.34 6.57
CA PHE A 213 13.30 0.61 5.34
C PHE A 213 13.91 1.50 4.25
N ALA A 214 13.51 2.77 4.16
CA ALA A 214 14.08 3.71 3.21
C ALA A 214 15.44 4.29 3.70
N GLY A 215 15.62 4.50 5.00
CA GLY A 215 16.75 5.25 5.56
C GLY A 215 16.56 5.57 7.04
N ASP A 216 16.93 6.78 7.43
CA ASP A 216 16.80 7.27 8.82
C ASP A 216 15.45 7.93 9.11
N LYS A 217 14.67 8.23 8.06
CA LYS A 217 13.34 8.83 8.16
C LYS A 217 12.25 7.80 7.87
N LEU A 218 11.16 7.89 8.63
CA LEU A 218 9.96 7.09 8.41
C LEU A 218 9.31 7.49 7.08
N THR A 219 8.95 6.50 6.28
CA THR A 219 8.26 6.66 4.99
C THR A 219 7.03 5.75 4.93
N PHE A 220 6.20 5.88 3.89
CA PHE A 220 4.99 5.05 3.79
C PHE A 220 5.29 3.55 3.64
N VAL A 221 6.47 3.17 3.15
CA VAL A 221 6.82 1.75 2.98
C VAL A 221 7.06 1.04 4.31
N ASP A 222 7.37 1.78 5.38
CA ASP A 222 7.46 1.23 6.72
C ASP A 222 6.08 0.76 7.24
N PHE A 223 4.99 1.42 6.82
CA PHE A 223 3.63 1.00 7.12
C PHE A 223 3.25 -0.28 6.37
N LEU A 224 3.74 -0.43 5.14
CA LEU A 224 3.60 -1.67 4.36
C LEU A 224 4.43 -2.81 4.96
N ALA A 225 5.68 -2.50 5.37
CA ALA A 225 6.58 -3.45 6.02
C ALA A 225 5.98 -3.98 7.32
N TYR A 226 5.54 -3.07 8.20
CA TYR A 226 4.88 -3.42 9.45
C TYR A 226 3.69 -4.34 9.23
N ASP A 227 2.80 -3.99 8.30
CA ASP A 227 1.60 -4.79 8.05
C ASP A 227 1.94 -6.20 7.53
N VAL A 228 2.91 -6.32 6.61
CA VAL A 228 3.35 -7.63 6.12
C VAL A 228 3.99 -8.44 7.24
N LEU A 229 4.96 -7.88 7.97
CA LEU A 229 5.67 -8.57 9.04
C LEU A 229 4.72 -8.99 10.16
N ASP A 230 3.74 -8.15 10.51
CA ASP A 230 2.75 -8.46 11.53
C ASP A 230 1.80 -9.59 11.11
N VAL A 231 1.35 -9.62 9.84
CA VAL A 231 0.54 -10.77 9.35
C VAL A 231 1.34 -12.07 9.41
N TYR A 232 2.63 -12.05 9.05
CA TYR A 232 3.50 -13.21 9.19
C TYR A 232 3.73 -13.59 10.66
N ARG A 233 3.88 -12.62 11.56
CA ARG A 233 3.97 -12.82 13.01
C ARG A 233 2.68 -13.42 13.59
N ILE A 234 1.50 -13.04 13.09
CA ILE A 234 0.23 -13.67 13.49
C ILE A 234 0.15 -15.11 12.97
N PHE A 235 0.66 -15.37 11.76
CA PHE A 235 0.65 -16.69 11.13
C PHE A 235 1.64 -17.68 11.77
N GLU A 236 2.87 -17.23 12.02
CA GLU A 236 3.96 -17.98 12.64
C GLU A 236 4.66 -17.08 13.69
N PRO A 237 4.25 -17.14 14.97
CA PRO A 237 4.69 -16.22 16.01
C PRO A 237 6.19 -16.10 16.23
N LYS A 238 6.96 -17.14 15.87
CA LYS A 238 8.41 -17.16 16.03
C LYS A 238 9.18 -16.75 14.78
N CYS A 239 8.50 -16.35 13.70
CA CYS A 239 9.15 -16.09 12.41
C CYS A 239 10.18 -14.95 12.44
N LEU A 240 10.15 -14.08 13.45
CA LEU A 240 11.08 -12.96 13.62
C LEU A 240 12.19 -13.22 14.65
N ASP A 241 12.19 -14.34 15.36
CA ASP A 241 13.10 -14.55 16.50
C ASP A 241 14.59 -14.59 16.11
N GLU A 242 14.90 -15.05 14.89
CA GLU A 242 16.25 -15.06 14.34
C GLU A 242 16.68 -13.71 13.72
N PHE A 243 15.78 -12.72 13.70
CA PHE A 243 16.00 -11.42 13.04
C PHE A 243 15.80 -10.25 14.02
N PRO A 244 16.79 -9.98 14.90
CA PRO A 244 16.67 -8.93 15.92
C PRO A 244 16.30 -7.56 15.35
N ASN A 245 16.88 -7.17 14.21
CA ASN A 245 16.59 -5.89 13.58
C ASN A 245 15.13 -5.76 13.10
N LEU A 246 14.48 -6.86 12.69
CA LEU A 246 13.05 -6.84 12.38
C LEU A 246 12.20 -6.74 13.65
N LYS A 247 12.58 -7.41 14.74
CA LYS A 247 11.90 -7.25 16.04
C LYS A 247 12.02 -5.84 16.60
N ASP A 248 13.19 -5.23 16.43
CA ASP A 248 13.45 -3.84 16.80
C ASP A 248 12.60 -2.90 15.94
N PHE A 249 12.55 -3.11 14.62
CA PHE A 249 11.68 -2.35 13.72
C PHE A 249 10.20 -2.42 14.15
N MET A 250 9.68 -3.62 14.43
CA MET A 250 8.30 -3.81 14.88
C MET A 250 8.03 -3.03 16.18
N SER A 251 8.95 -3.13 17.15
CA SER A 251 8.85 -2.46 18.44
C SER A 251 8.92 -0.94 18.29
N CYS A 252 9.83 -0.44 17.45
CA CYS A 252 9.96 0.99 17.13
C CYS A 252 8.69 1.54 16.47
N PHE A 253 8.11 0.81 15.51
CA PHE A 253 6.88 1.22 14.82
C PHE A 253 5.68 1.26 15.77
N GLU A 254 5.45 0.20 16.55
CA GLU A 254 4.37 0.13 17.55
C GLU A 254 4.54 1.19 18.67
N GLY A 255 5.79 1.57 18.95
CA GLY A 255 6.15 2.61 19.92
C GLY A 255 5.93 4.04 19.44
N LEU A 256 5.68 4.29 18.14
CA LEU A 256 5.37 5.62 17.64
C LEU A 256 4.12 6.16 18.35
N LYS A 257 4.21 7.35 18.99
CA LYS A 257 3.17 7.89 19.88
C LYS A 257 1.74 7.79 19.31
N LYS A 258 1.55 8.18 18.04
CA LYS A 258 0.24 8.14 17.37
C LYS A 258 -0.21 6.71 17.05
N ILE A 259 0.71 5.83 16.65
CA ILE A 259 0.42 4.41 16.40
C ILE A 259 0.05 3.69 17.70
N SER A 260 0.85 3.85 18.76
CA SER A 260 0.57 3.28 20.08
C SER A 260 -0.77 3.75 20.63
N ALA A 261 -1.11 5.03 20.47
CA ALA A 261 -2.41 5.56 20.86
C ALA A 261 -3.56 4.96 20.03
N TYR A 262 -3.39 4.86 18.72
CA TYR A 262 -4.38 4.26 17.83
C TYR A 262 -4.62 2.78 18.16
N MET A 263 -3.57 1.98 18.37
CA MET A 263 -3.66 0.55 18.70
C MET A 263 -4.40 0.27 20.01
N LYS A 264 -4.46 1.24 20.92
CA LYS A 264 -5.22 1.17 22.19
C LYS A 264 -6.66 1.68 22.06
N SER A 265 -7.03 2.23 20.92
CA SER A 265 -8.37 2.78 20.66
C SER A 265 -9.31 1.72 20.10
N SER A 266 -10.62 1.96 20.22
CA SER A 266 -11.66 1.12 19.61
C SER A 266 -11.68 1.15 18.08
N ARG A 267 -10.98 2.11 17.44
CA ARG A 267 -10.90 2.18 15.98
C ARG A 267 -9.92 1.15 15.41
N PHE A 268 -8.98 0.66 16.22
CA PHE A 268 -7.97 -0.29 15.77
C PHE A 268 -8.60 -1.62 15.34
N LEU A 269 -8.35 -2.00 14.09
CA LEU A 269 -8.88 -3.22 13.49
C LEU A 269 -7.73 -4.16 13.06
N PRO A 270 -7.16 -4.94 14.01
CA PRO A 270 -6.09 -5.89 13.71
C PRO A 270 -6.60 -7.20 13.11
N ASN A 271 -7.86 -7.56 13.36
CA ASN A 271 -8.49 -8.81 12.92
C ASN A 271 -9.89 -8.54 12.33
N PRO A 272 -10.40 -9.44 11.47
CA PRO A 272 -9.67 -10.56 10.87
C PRO A 272 -8.65 -10.08 9.82
N PRO A 273 -7.48 -10.76 9.65
CA PRO A 273 -6.51 -10.41 8.61
C PRO A 273 -7.10 -10.57 7.19
N PHE A 274 -7.99 -11.54 6.99
CA PHE A 274 -8.61 -11.86 5.70
C PHE A 274 -10.14 -11.88 5.79
N SER A 275 -10.79 -11.98 4.64
CA SER A 275 -12.26 -12.03 4.56
C SER A 275 -12.79 -13.38 5.03
N LYS A 276 -14.11 -13.46 5.24
CA LYS A 276 -14.84 -14.67 5.67
C LYS A 276 -14.58 -15.90 4.78
N MET A 277 -14.17 -15.69 3.53
CA MET A 277 -13.89 -16.73 2.54
C MET A 277 -12.50 -17.38 2.66
N ALA A 278 -11.60 -16.83 3.48
CA ALA A 278 -10.29 -17.43 3.66
C ALA A 278 -10.37 -18.71 4.51
N MET A 279 -9.50 -19.67 4.21
CA MET A 279 -9.32 -20.91 4.99
C MET A 279 -8.57 -20.67 6.29
N TRP A 280 -7.80 -19.58 6.38
CA TRP A 280 -7.12 -19.15 7.59
C TRP A 280 -7.27 -17.63 7.78
N GLY A 281 -7.35 -17.17 9.02
CA GLY A 281 -7.38 -15.74 9.35
C GLY A 281 -8.67 -15.02 8.94
N ASN A 282 -9.78 -15.75 8.88
CA ASN A 282 -11.11 -15.23 8.55
C ASN A 282 -11.94 -14.78 9.77
N LYS A 283 -11.33 -14.79 10.97
CA LYS A 283 -11.93 -14.40 12.26
C LYS A 283 -10.95 -13.56 13.07
#